data_AF-A0A8D2NGN3-F1
#
_entry.id   AF-A0A8D2NGN3-F1
#
_cell.length_a   1.000
_cell.length_b   1.000
_cell.length_c   1.000
_cell.angle_alpha   90.00
_cell.angle_beta   90.00
_cell.angle_gamma   90.00
#
_symmetry.space_group_name_H-M   'P 1'
#
loop_
_entity.id
_entity.type
_entity.pdbx_description
1 polymer ?
#
loop_
_entity_poly.entity_id
_entity_poly.type
_entity_poly.pdbx_seq_one_letter_code
_entity_poly.pdbx_strand_id
1 'polypeptide(L)'
;LECQISGHPQPTVTWYREDYKIESSMDFQITFKAGLARLVIREAFAEDSGRFTCTATNKAGSVSTSSKEDLVRPHFVERLRNVSVKEGSRLEMAVKATGNPNPDIVWLKNSDIIVLRMINEFGYCSLDYGVAYSRDSGVITCRATNKYGTDHTSATLIVKDEKSLVEESQLPEGKRGLQRIEELERMAHEGFFSIFFLFFSSC
;
A
#
# COMPACT_ATOMS: atom_id res chain seq x y z
N LEU A 1 17.41 -16.04 -17.83
CA LEU A 1 18.45 -16.96 -17.33
C LEU A 1 19.66 -16.90 -18.24
N GLU A 2 20.86 -16.87 -17.67
CA GLU A 2 22.11 -16.84 -18.43
C GLU A 2 23.21 -17.65 -17.75
N CYS A 3 24.11 -18.25 -18.53
CA CYS A 3 25.30 -18.91 -18.02
C CYS A 3 26.45 -18.87 -19.04
N GLN A 4 27.67 -18.86 -18.53
CA GLN A 4 28.89 -18.91 -19.33
C GLN A 4 29.32 -20.36 -19.55
N ILE A 5 29.55 -20.73 -20.80
CA ILE A 5 29.89 -22.09 -21.23
C ILE A 5 31.15 -22.03 -22.08
N SER A 6 32.12 -22.86 -21.72
CA SER A 6 33.34 -23.11 -22.49
C SER A 6 33.48 -24.60 -22.78
N GLY A 7 34.12 -24.95 -23.90
CA GLY A 7 34.34 -26.34 -24.29
C GLY A 7 34.89 -26.48 -25.70
N HIS A 8 35.71 -27.51 -25.91
CA HIS A 8 36.29 -27.85 -27.22
C HIS A 8 36.03 -29.32 -27.55
N PRO A 9 35.47 -29.64 -28.73
CA PRO A 9 34.84 -28.75 -29.71
C PRO A 9 33.69 -27.94 -29.11
N GLN A 10 33.29 -26.86 -29.80
CA GLN A 10 32.24 -25.97 -29.29
C GLN A 10 30.97 -26.77 -28.97
N PRO A 11 30.47 -26.71 -27.72
CA PRO A 11 29.33 -27.50 -27.31
C PRO A 11 28.03 -26.97 -27.91
N THR A 12 27.07 -27.87 -28.03
CA THR A 12 25.66 -27.52 -28.27
C THR A 12 24.97 -27.30 -26.92
N VAL A 13 24.03 -26.36 -26.88
CA VAL A 13 23.33 -25.96 -25.65
C VAL A 13 21.86 -26.33 -25.75
N THR A 14 21.36 -27.01 -24.73
CA THR A 14 19.94 -27.37 -24.59
C THR A 14 19.42 -26.92 -23.23
N TRP A 15 18.24 -26.30 -23.21
CA TRP A 15 17.55 -25.90 -21.99
C TRP A 15 16.39 -26.84 -21.68
N TYR A 16 16.13 -27.04 -20.39
CA TYR A 16 15.03 -27.83 -19.87
C TYR A 16 14.29 -27.03 -18.80
N ARG A 17 12.96 -27.17 -18.74
CA ARG A 17 12.13 -26.79 -17.59
C ARG A 17 11.65 -28.08 -16.94
N GLU A 18 12.06 -28.29 -15.70
CA GLU A 18 12.06 -29.60 -15.05
C GLU A 18 12.73 -30.64 -15.97
N ASP A 19 11.96 -31.60 -16.46
CA ASP A 19 12.44 -32.68 -17.33
C ASP A 19 12.07 -32.46 -18.81
N TYR A 20 11.34 -31.39 -19.12
CA TYR A 20 10.89 -31.08 -20.48
C TYR A 20 11.86 -30.17 -21.19
N LYS A 21 12.35 -30.62 -22.35
CA LYS A 21 13.21 -29.83 -23.22
C LYS A 21 12.46 -28.60 -23.71
N ILE A 22 13.11 -27.44 -23.61
CA ILE A 22 12.60 -26.17 -24.13
C ILE A 22 13.15 -25.96 -25.53
N GLU A 23 12.25 -25.70 -26.48
CA GLU A 23 12.62 -25.31 -27.84
C GLU A 23 12.37 -23.82 -28.06
N SER A 24 13.18 -23.21 -28.91
CA SER A 24 13.04 -21.78 -29.21
C SER A 24 11.71 -21.55 -29.96
N SER A 25 10.92 -20.60 -29.49
CA SER A 25 9.57 -20.26 -29.94
C SER A 25 9.29 -18.76 -29.73
N MET A 26 8.05 -18.30 -29.94
CA MET A 26 7.68 -16.91 -29.65
C MET A 26 7.85 -16.59 -28.16
N ASP A 27 7.45 -17.51 -27.28
CA ASP A 27 7.45 -17.33 -25.82
C ASP A 27 8.84 -17.56 -25.21
N PHE A 28 9.58 -18.53 -25.75
CA PHE A 28 10.92 -18.91 -25.29
C PHE A 28 11.99 -18.58 -26.34
N GLN A 29 12.88 -17.64 -26.04
CA GLN A 29 13.99 -17.28 -26.93
C GLN A 29 15.30 -17.82 -26.37
N ILE A 30 15.92 -18.76 -27.10
CA ILE A 30 17.20 -19.36 -26.73
C ILE A 30 18.30 -18.81 -27.63
N THR A 31 19.40 -18.35 -27.04
CA THR A 31 20.58 -17.90 -27.78
C THR A 31 21.84 -18.46 -27.15
N PHE A 32 22.82 -18.80 -28.00
CA PHE A 32 24.17 -19.17 -27.56
C PHE A 32 25.19 -18.48 -28.47
N LYS A 33 25.86 -17.46 -27.95
CA LYS A 33 26.83 -16.65 -28.72
C LYS A 33 28.03 -16.32 -27.85
N ALA A 34 29.24 -16.44 -28.40
CA ALA A 34 30.50 -16.12 -27.71
C ALA A 34 30.63 -16.76 -26.31
N GLY A 35 30.16 -18.01 -26.16
CA GLY A 35 30.19 -18.73 -24.88
C GLY A 35 29.09 -18.33 -23.88
N LEU A 36 28.24 -17.34 -24.19
CA LEU A 36 27.12 -16.96 -23.35
C LEU A 36 25.84 -17.66 -23.84
N ALA A 37 25.29 -18.54 -23.01
CA ALA A 37 23.99 -19.16 -23.22
C ALA A 37 22.90 -18.40 -22.47
N ARG A 38 21.82 -18.05 -23.17
CA ARG A 38 20.72 -17.26 -22.62
C ARG A 38 19.37 -17.86 -23.00
N LEU A 39 18.50 -17.98 -22.01
CA LEU A 39 17.08 -18.29 -22.15
C LEU A 39 16.28 -17.08 -21.66
N VAL A 40 15.41 -16.57 -22.54
CA VAL A 40 14.49 -15.46 -22.25
C VAL A 40 13.07 -15.98 -22.40
N ILE A 41 12.27 -15.81 -21.35
CA ILE A 41 10.82 -15.98 -21.37
C ILE A 41 10.25 -14.58 -21.61
N ARG A 42 9.59 -14.34 -22.75
CA ARG A 42 9.15 -13.00 -23.15
C ARG A 42 8.09 -12.45 -22.20
N GLU A 43 7.10 -13.28 -21.91
CA GLU A 43 6.03 -13.01 -20.96
C GLU A 43 6.05 -14.16 -19.97
N ALA A 44 6.57 -13.91 -18.78
CA ALA A 44 6.63 -14.91 -17.73
C ALA A 44 5.37 -14.78 -16.85
N PHE A 45 4.79 -15.90 -16.48
CA PHE A 45 3.67 -16.00 -15.55
C PHE A 45 4.07 -16.84 -14.33
N ALA A 46 3.22 -16.88 -13.31
CA ALA A 46 3.50 -17.66 -12.10
C ALA A 46 3.63 -19.17 -12.41
N GLU A 47 2.92 -19.63 -13.43
CA GLU A 47 2.92 -20.98 -13.98
C GLU A 47 4.24 -21.35 -14.67
N ASP A 48 5.08 -20.36 -15.00
CA ASP A 48 6.40 -20.61 -15.57
C ASP A 48 7.47 -20.88 -14.50
N SER A 49 7.08 -20.89 -13.23
CA SER A 49 7.93 -21.33 -12.13
C SER A 49 8.41 -22.76 -12.36
N GLY A 50 9.64 -23.03 -11.92
CA GLY A 50 10.23 -24.36 -12.01
C GLY A 50 11.74 -24.33 -12.00
N ARG A 51 12.33 -25.52 -12.09
CA ARG A 51 13.77 -25.71 -12.23
C ARG A 51 14.16 -25.62 -13.69
N PHE A 52 14.98 -24.64 -14.03
CA PHE A 52 15.56 -24.48 -15.36
C PHE A 52 16.96 -25.06 -15.39
N THR A 53 17.21 -25.99 -16.31
CA THR A 53 18.50 -26.66 -16.47
C THR A 53 19.10 -26.33 -17.82
N CYS A 54 20.34 -25.83 -17.82
CA CYS A 54 21.13 -25.64 -19.03
C CYS A 54 22.13 -26.80 -19.15
N THR A 55 22.09 -27.51 -20.28
CA THR A 55 22.99 -28.62 -20.58
C THR A 55 23.84 -28.28 -21.80
N ALA A 56 25.16 -28.40 -21.66
CA ALA A 56 26.13 -28.23 -22.73
C ALA A 56 26.74 -29.59 -23.10
N THR A 57 26.71 -29.95 -24.38
CA THR A 57 27.16 -31.27 -24.84
C THR A 57 28.09 -31.15 -26.05
N ASN A 58 29.22 -31.87 -26.00
CA ASN A 58 30.13 -32.07 -27.13
C ASN A 58 30.65 -33.52 -27.15
N LYS A 59 31.58 -33.83 -28.07
CA LYS A 59 32.16 -35.18 -28.21
C LYS A 59 32.92 -35.70 -26.98
N ALA A 60 33.34 -34.81 -26.08
CA ALA A 60 34.08 -35.16 -24.87
C ALA A 60 33.15 -35.44 -23.68
N GLY A 61 31.89 -35.01 -23.74
CA GLY A 61 30.91 -35.28 -22.69
C GLY A 61 29.82 -34.21 -22.61
N SER A 62 29.13 -34.22 -21.48
CA SER A 62 28.04 -33.29 -21.18
C SER A 62 28.18 -32.75 -19.76
N VAL A 63 27.86 -31.47 -19.59
CA VAL A 63 27.79 -30.79 -18.28
C VAL A 63 26.48 -30.02 -18.18
N SER A 64 25.95 -29.90 -16.97
CA SER A 64 24.68 -29.21 -16.73
C SER A 64 24.73 -28.34 -15.47
N THR A 65 23.98 -27.24 -15.48
CA THR A 65 23.71 -26.41 -14.30
C THR A 65 22.22 -26.13 -14.22
N SER A 66 21.69 -25.96 -13.00
CA SER A 66 20.26 -25.73 -12.76
C SER A 66 20.05 -24.54 -11.83
N SER A 67 19.02 -23.74 -12.10
CA SER A 67 18.47 -22.73 -11.19
C SER A 67 16.99 -23.00 -10.95
N LYS A 68 16.49 -22.73 -9.75
CA LYS A 68 15.05 -22.77 -9.45
C LYS A 68 14.51 -21.34 -9.51
N GLU A 69 13.59 -21.10 -10.43
CA GLU A 69 12.88 -19.82 -10.53
C GLU A 69 11.49 -20.00 -9.93
N ASP A 70 11.20 -19.24 -8.87
CA ASP A 70 9.90 -19.24 -8.21
C ASP A 70 9.21 -17.90 -8.47
N LEU A 71 8.30 -17.88 -9.44
CA LEU A 71 7.61 -16.68 -9.90
C LEU A 71 6.29 -16.57 -9.16
N VAL A 72 6.19 -15.60 -8.26
CA VAL A 72 5.07 -15.52 -7.31
C VAL A 72 4.37 -14.18 -7.46
N ARG A 73 3.08 -14.22 -7.79
CA ARG A 73 2.22 -13.03 -7.80
C ARG A 73 2.12 -12.42 -6.40
N PRO A 74 1.86 -11.11 -6.26
CA PRO A 74 1.79 -10.48 -4.96
C PRO A 74 0.66 -11.08 -4.13
N HIS A 75 0.89 -11.19 -2.82
CA HIS A 75 -0.11 -11.64 -1.86
C HIS A 75 0.11 -10.99 -0.50
N PHE A 76 -0.96 -10.47 0.11
CA PHE A 76 -0.91 -9.96 1.48
C PHE A 76 -1.07 -11.08 2.50
N VAL A 77 0.02 -11.39 3.20
CA VAL A 77 0.08 -12.31 4.34
C VAL A 77 -0.54 -11.68 5.58
N GLU A 78 -0.23 -10.40 5.82
CA GLU A 78 -0.88 -9.61 6.86
C GLU A 78 -1.68 -8.50 6.20
N ARG A 79 -3.00 -8.56 6.40
CA ARG A 79 -3.98 -7.69 5.77
C ARG A 79 -4.39 -6.57 6.72
N LEU A 80 -4.83 -5.46 6.14
CA LEU A 80 -5.40 -4.35 6.90
C LEU A 80 -6.65 -4.80 7.67
N ARG A 81 -6.86 -4.18 8.84
CA ARG A 81 -8.05 -4.35 9.66
C ARG A 81 -8.64 -2.99 9.96
N ASN A 82 -9.96 -2.95 10.19
CA ASN A 82 -10.63 -1.72 10.57
C ASN A 82 -10.08 -1.21 11.90
N VAL A 83 -9.86 0.10 11.98
CA VAL A 83 -9.27 0.76 13.15
C VAL A 83 -10.17 1.93 13.57
N SER A 84 -10.47 2.02 14.86
CA SER A 84 -11.08 3.20 15.45
C SER A 84 -10.19 3.72 16.58
N VAL A 85 -9.77 4.97 16.49
CA VAL A 85 -8.90 5.64 17.47
C VAL A 85 -9.46 6.99 17.86
N LYS A 86 -8.97 7.55 18.97
CA LYS A 86 -9.27 8.93 19.36
C LYS A 86 -8.36 9.90 18.61
N GLU A 87 -8.87 11.09 18.30
CA GLU A 87 -8.05 12.18 17.77
C GLU A 87 -6.86 12.48 18.70
N GLY A 88 -5.69 12.74 18.10
CA GLY A 88 -4.44 12.90 18.83
C GLY A 88 -3.67 11.60 19.11
N SER A 89 -4.25 10.43 18.83
CA SER A 89 -3.56 9.15 19.01
C SER A 89 -2.45 8.95 17.98
N ARG A 90 -1.34 8.32 18.38
CA ARG A 90 -0.34 7.85 17.43
C ARG A 90 -0.87 6.64 16.67
N LEU A 91 -0.81 6.68 15.34
CA LEU A 91 -1.40 5.67 14.47
C LEU A 91 -0.41 5.22 13.39
N GLU A 92 -0.21 3.90 13.33
CA GLU A 92 0.49 3.21 12.26
C GLU A 92 -0.41 2.12 11.72
N MET A 93 -0.53 2.02 10.39
CA MET A 93 -1.22 0.92 9.73
C MET A 93 -0.19 0.08 8.98
N ALA A 94 -0.09 -1.20 9.32
CA ALA A 94 0.91 -2.09 8.76
C ALA A 94 0.28 -3.23 7.97
N VAL A 95 1.01 -3.70 6.96
CA VAL A 95 0.70 -4.88 6.16
C VAL A 95 1.99 -5.64 5.89
N LYS A 96 1.83 -6.91 5.52
CA LYS A 96 2.93 -7.74 5.05
C LYS A 96 2.54 -8.35 3.71
N ALA A 97 3.32 -8.05 2.68
CA ALA A 97 3.12 -8.57 1.34
C ALA A 97 4.31 -9.44 0.91
N THR A 98 4.02 -10.52 0.21
CA THR A 98 4.99 -11.38 -0.44
C THR A 98 4.79 -11.36 -1.94
N GLY A 99 5.83 -11.67 -2.69
CA GLY A 99 5.79 -11.80 -4.15
C GLY A 99 7.21 -11.90 -4.68
N ASN A 100 7.40 -12.59 -5.80
CA ASN A 100 8.67 -12.66 -6.49
C ASN A 100 8.48 -12.37 -7.98
N PRO A 101 8.97 -11.24 -8.52
CA PRO A 101 9.75 -10.20 -7.83
C PRO A 101 9.02 -9.53 -6.68
N ASN A 102 9.80 -8.94 -5.76
CA ASN A 102 9.25 -8.14 -4.66
C ASN A 102 8.25 -7.12 -5.20
N PRO A 103 7.04 -7.06 -4.63
CA PRO A 103 6.00 -6.19 -5.15
C PRO A 103 6.25 -4.71 -4.80
N ASP A 104 5.89 -3.84 -5.73
CA ASP A 104 5.73 -2.42 -5.50
C ASP A 104 4.44 -2.16 -4.71
N ILE A 105 4.56 -1.38 -3.65
CA ILE A 105 3.48 -1.12 -2.69
C ILE A 105 3.01 0.31 -2.83
N VAL A 106 1.69 0.48 -2.98
CA VAL A 106 1.02 1.77 -3.11
C VAL A 106 -0.11 1.86 -2.09
N TRP A 107 -0.14 2.95 -1.33
CA TRP A 107 -1.22 3.26 -0.40
C TRP A 107 -2.18 4.27 -1.00
N LEU A 108 -3.47 4.05 -0.76
CA LEU A 108 -4.55 4.91 -1.21
C LEU A 108 -5.50 5.22 -0.05
N LYS A 109 -6.01 6.45 -0.01
CA LYS A 109 -7.10 6.86 0.86
C LYS A 109 -8.27 7.32 0.01
N ASN A 110 -9.44 6.71 0.20
CA ASN A 110 -10.65 7.01 -0.58
C ASN A 110 -10.41 6.93 -2.12
N SER A 111 -9.52 6.03 -2.55
CA SER A 111 -9.05 5.84 -3.94
C SER A 111 -7.96 6.79 -4.45
N ASP A 112 -7.56 7.80 -3.68
CA ASP A 112 -6.46 8.69 -4.04
C ASP A 112 -5.13 8.19 -3.48
N ILE A 113 -4.07 8.23 -4.29
CA ILE A 113 -2.72 7.83 -3.85
C ILE A 113 -2.25 8.81 -2.78
N ILE A 114 -1.75 8.27 -1.66
CA ILE A 114 -1.18 9.05 -0.57
C ILE A 114 0.33 8.86 -0.50
N VAL A 115 1.05 9.97 -0.32
CA VAL A 115 2.50 9.98 -0.14
C VAL A 115 2.78 10.27 1.34
N LEU A 116 2.74 9.23 2.15
CA LEU A 116 3.15 9.27 3.56
C LEU A 116 4.52 8.61 3.72
N ARG A 117 5.08 8.69 4.93
CA ARG A 117 6.31 7.97 5.27
C ARG A 117 6.02 6.46 5.23
N MET A 118 6.68 5.78 4.29
CA MET A 118 6.57 4.34 4.08
C MET A 118 7.89 3.68 4.42
N ILE A 119 7.84 2.59 5.19
CA ILE A 119 8.98 1.71 5.40
C ILE A 119 8.67 0.43 4.63
N ASN A 120 9.55 0.02 3.71
CA ASN A 120 9.45 -1.27 3.02
C ASN A 120 10.72 -2.07 3.27
N GLU A 121 10.63 -3.04 4.18
CA GLU A 121 11.73 -3.94 4.51
C GLU A 121 11.24 -5.38 4.53
N PHE A 122 11.81 -6.24 3.68
CA PHE A 122 11.48 -7.67 3.62
C PHE A 122 9.97 -7.98 3.51
N GLY A 123 9.24 -7.14 2.77
CA GLY A 123 7.79 -7.29 2.57
C GLY A 123 6.92 -6.73 3.71
N TYR A 124 7.50 -6.22 4.80
CA TYR A 124 6.79 -5.41 5.78
C TYR A 124 6.62 -3.99 5.24
N CYS A 125 5.38 -3.50 5.23
CA CYS A 125 5.05 -2.17 4.77
C CYS A 125 4.17 -1.47 5.79
N SER A 126 4.55 -0.27 6.21
CA SER A 126 3.72 0.53 7.11
C SER A 126 3.46 1.94 6.63
N LEU A 127 2.29 2.43 7.02
CA LEU A 127 1.78 3.76 6.80
C LEU A 127 1.69 4.48 8.15
N ASP A 128 2.64 5.38 8.42
CA ASP A 128 2.72 6.12 9.68
C ASP A 128 2.02 7.48 9.53
N TYR A 129 0.94 7.69 10.29
CA TYR A 129 0.24 8.97 10.36
C TYR A 129 0.89 9.93 11.37
N GLY A 130 1.78 9.45 12.23
CA GLY A 130 2.33 10.23 13.34
C GLY A 130 1.25 10.49 14.40
N VAL A 131 0.38 11.47 14.16
CA VAL A 131 -0.76 11.82 15.01
C VAL A 131 -2.03 11.79 14.17
N ALA A 132 -3.03 11.03 14.59
CA ALA A 132 -4.29 10.88 13.86
C ALA A 132 -5.26 12.04 14.12
N TYR A 133 -5.82 12.59 13.05
CA TYR A 133 -6.82 13.65 13.06
C TYR A 133 -8.16 13.17 12.49
N SER A 134 -9.27 13.83 12.85
CA SER A 134 -10.62 13.52 12.30
C SER A 134 -10.64 13.42 10.77
N ARG A 135 -9.93 14.32 10.08
CA ARG A 135 -9.77 14.31 8.61
C ARG A 135 -9.10 13.07 8.05
N ASP A 136 -8.34 12.31 8.85
CA ASP A 136 -7.63 11.10 8.41
C ASP A 136 -8.58 9.92 8.20
N SER A 137 -9.78 9.99 8.77
CA SER A 137 -10.83 9.01 8.58
C SER A 137 -11.12 8.75 7.11
N GLY A 138 -11.42 7.49 6.77
CA GLY A 138 -11.67 7.08 5.40
C GLY A 138 -11.38 5.59 5.17
N VAL A 139 -11.46 5.18 3.91
CA VAL A 139 -11.07 3.84 3.49
C VAL A 139 -9.62 3.86 3.06
N ILE A 140 -8.78 3.16 3.80
CA ILE A 140 -7.36 2.97 3.50
C ILE A 140 -7.23 1.69 2.71
N THR A 141 -6.58 1.76 1.54
CA THR A 141 -6.30 0.63 0.67
C THR A 141 -4.80 0.53 0.44
N CYS A 142 -4.25 -0.66 0.60
CA CYS A 142 -2.89 -0.99 0.22
C CYS A 142 -2.91 -1.91 -0.99
N ARG A 143 -2.15 -1.58 -2.03
CA ARG A 143 -2.07 -2.32 -3.28
C ARG A 143 -0.62 -2.77 -3.52
N ALA A 144 -0.43 -4.08 -3.72
CA ALA A 144 0.83 -4.70 -4.05
C ALA A 144 0.83 -5.11 -5.52
N THR A 145 1.86 -4.74 -6.28
CA THR A 145 1.96 -5.01 -7.73
C THR A 145 3.33 -5.56 -8.08
N ASN A 146 3.39 -6.63 -8.86
CA ASN A 146 4.59 -7.00 -9.58
C ASN A 146 4.22 -7.37 -11.03
N LYS A 147 5.20 -7.74 -11.85
CA LYS A 147 4.96 -8.12 -13.25
C LYS A 147 4.01 -9.31 -13.45
N TYR A 148 3.71 -10.08 -12.40
CA TYR A 148 2.85 -11.27 -12.44
C TYR A 148 1.47 -11.03 -11.84
N GLY A 149 1.17 -9.81 -11.40
CA GLY A 149 -0.18 -9.43 -11.02
C GLY A 149 -0.23 -8.47 -9.86
N THR A 150 -1.43 -8.35 -9.31
CA THR A 150 -1.75 -7.43 -8.22
C THR A 150 -2.54 -8.12 -7.12
N ASP A 151 -2.37 -7.65 -5.89
CA ASP A 151 -3.26 -7.94 -4.76
C ASP A 151 -3.55 -6.62 -4.04
N HIS A 152 -4.65 -6.56 -3.30
CA HIS A 152 -5.04 -5.39 -2.52
C HIS A 152 -5.73 -5.78 -1.21
N THR A 153 -5.60 -4.92 -0.20
CA THR A 153 -6.31 -5.02 1.07
C THR A 153 -6.84 -3.65 1.45
N SER A 154 -8.03 -3.60 2.05
CA SER A 154 -8.68 -2.34 2.46
C SER A 154 -9.20 -2.43 3.88
N ALA A 155 -9.23 -1.30 4.58
CA ALA A 155 -9.81 -1.15 5.90
C ALA A 155 -10.38 0.25 6.12
N THR A 156 -11.38 0.35 6.98
CA THR A 156 -11.93 1.63 7.43
C THR A 156 -11.14 2.14 8.63
N LEU A 157 -10.63 3.38 8.52
CA LEU A 157 -10.07 4.15 9.62
C LEU A 157 -11.11 5.16 10.12
N ILE A 158 -11.38 5.16 11.42
CA ILE A 158 -12.28 6.11 12.09
C ILE A 158 -11.52 6.81 13.21
N VAL A 159 -11.33 8.11 13.09
CA VAL A 159 -10.75 8.96 14.14
C VAL A 159 -11.86 9.75 14.81
N LYS A 160 -12.15 9.45 16.07
CA LYS A 160 -13.24 10.09 16.84
C LYS A 160 -12.71 11.29 17.62
N ASP A 161 -13.35 12.44 17.44
CA ASP A 161 -13.15 13.61 18.30
C ASP A 161 -14.02 13.48 19.56
N GLU A 162 -13.38 13.55 20.72
CA GLU A 162 -14.02 13.51 22.05
C GLU A 162 -14.78 14.82 22.33
N LYS A 163 -14.51 15.91 21.58
CA LYS A 163 -15.18 17.20 21.71
C LYS A 163 -16.50 17.34 20.93
N SER A 164 -17.00 16.29 20.30
CA SER A 164 -18.37 16.29 19.75
C SER A 164 -19.49 16.22 20.82
N LEU A 165 -19.16 16.45 22.10
CA LEU A 165 -20.13 16.66 23.17
C LEU A 165 -21.05 17.82 22.78
N VAL A 166 -22.32 17.49 22.57
CA VAL A 166 -23.40 18.45 22.35
C VAL A 166 -23.42 19.46 23.50
N GLU A 167 -23.08 20.71 23.22
CA GLU A 167 -23.14 21.83 24.19
C GLU A 167 -24.60 22.25 24.51
N GLU A 168 -25.60 21.68 23.83
CA GLU A 168 -26.99 21.95 24.15
C GLU A 168 -27.48 21.13 25.34
N SER A 169 -27.92 21.84 26.38
CA SER A 169 -28.62 21.26 27.52
C SER A 169 -29.83 20.45 27.06
N GLN A 170 -29.78 19.13 27.28
CA GLN A 170 -30.85 18.18 26.94
C GLN A 170 -32.01 18.20 27.95
N LEU A 171 -31.93 19.03 29.00
CA LEU A 171 -32.97 19.18 30.00
C LEU A 171 -33.93 20.33 29.62
N PRO A 172 -35.26 20.12 29.64
CA PRO A 172 -36.24 21.18 29.32
C PRO A 172 -36.09 22.43 30.20
N GLU A 173 -35.64 22.25 31.44
CA GLU A 173 -35.41 23.33 32.41
C GLU A 173 -34.17 24.18 32.07
N GLY A 174 -33.11 23.55 31.53
CA GLY A 174 -31.90 24.23 31.09
C GLY A 174 -32.15 25.19 29.93
N LYS A 175 -33.04 24.81 29.00
CA LYS A 175 -33.46 25.67 27.87
C LYS A 175 -34.17 26.95 28.34
N ARG A 176 -35.02 26.84 29.38
CA ARG A 176 -35.70 28.01 29.98
C ARG A 176 -34.73 28.91 30.77
N GLY A 177 -33.73 28.32 31.41
CA GLY A 177 -32.67 29.05 32.11
C GLY A 177 -31.84 29.89 31.15
N LEU A 178 -31.40 29.32 30.03
CA LEU A 178 -30.66 30.03 28.99
C LEU A 178 -31.48 31.17 28.35
N GLN A 179 -32.74 30.93 28.02
CA GLN A 179 -33.62 31.98 27.46
C GLN A 179 -33.76 33.18 28.40
N ARG A 180 -33.85 32.95 29.72
CA ARG A 180 -33.90 34.04 30.70
C ARG A 180 -32.59 34.81 30.80
N ILE A 181 -31.45 34.14 30.68
CA ILE A 181 -30.13 34.79 30.71
C ILE A 181 -29.95 35.64 29.45
N GLU A 182 -30.31 35.11 28.27
CA GLU A 182 -30.30 35.88 27.02
C GLU A 182 -31.24 37.09 27.07
N GLU A 183 -32.45 36.95 27.62
CA GLU A 183 -33.37 38.08 27.80
C GLU A 183 -32.79 39.14 28.75
N LEU A 184 -32.18 38.74 29.86
CA LEU A 184 -31.55 39.65 30.81
C LEU A 184 -30.32 40.36 30.21
N GLU A 185 -29.49 39.65 29.44
CA GLU A 185 -28.35 40.24 28.72
C GLU A 185 -28.81 41.20 27.63
N ARG A 186 -29.89 40.86 26.90
CA ARG A 186 -30.48 41.72 25.88
C ARG A 186 -31.09 42.99 26.50
N MET A 187 -31.78 42.86 27.63
CA MET A 187 -32.29 44.00 28.41
C MET A 187 -31.16 44.86 29.00
N ALA A 188 -30.05 44.25 29.42
CA ALA A 188 -28.87 44.98 29.91
C ALA A 188 -28.19 45.75 28.78
N HIS A 189 -28.08 45.16 27.58
CA HIS A 189 -27.55 45.84 26.39
C HIS A 189 -28.46 46.99 25.94
N GLU A 190 -29.78 46.76 25.84
CA GLU A 190 -30.75 47.80 25.46
C GLU A 190 -30.85 48.91 26.51
N GLY A 191 -30.76 48.57 27.79
CA GLY A 191 -30.66 49.54 28.90
C GLY A 191 -29.39 50.38 28.85
N PHE A 192 -28.26 49.79 28.45
CA PHE A 192 -27.00 50.51 28.23
C PHE A 192 -27.09 51.49 27.06
N PHE A 193 -27.75 51.11 25.96
CA PHE A 193 -27.99 51.99 24.81
C PHE A 193 -28.97 53.13 25.13
N SER A 194 -29.97 52.90 25.98
CA SER A 194 -30.92 53.94 26.40
C SER A 194 -30.31 54.98 27.35
N ILE A 195 -29.32 54.60 28.17
CA ILE A 195 -28.59 55.52 29.05
C ILE A 195 -27.62 56.39 28.25
N PHE A 196 -26.99 55.86 27.20
CA PHE A 196 -26.09 56.63 26.33
C PHE A 196 -26.82 57.70 25.49
N PHE A 197 -28.07 57.47 25.08
CA PHE A 197 -28.86 58.46 24.34
C PHE A 197 -29.33 59.65 25.20
N LEU A 198 -29.49 59.47 26.51
CA LEU A 198 -29.89 60.55 27.42
C LEU A 198 -28.74 61.53 27.74
N PHE A 199 -27.48 61.14 27.52
CA PHE A 199 -26.32 62.01 27.79
C PHE A 199 -25.86 62.87 26.59
N PHE A 200 -26.34 62.63 25.37
CA PHE A 200 -25.93 63.40 24.18
C PHE A 200 -26.96 64.40 23.65
N SER A 201 -28.11 64.58 24.32
CA SER A 201 -29.11 65.60 23.94
C SER A 201 -29.12 66.84 24.84
N SER A 202 -28.05 67.10 25.60
CA SER A 202 -27.94 68.29 26.47
C SER A 202 -26.56 68.96 26.45
N CYS A 203 -25.91 69.02 25.29
CA CYS A 203 -24.87 70.01 24.99
C CYS A 203 -25.13 70.60 23.61
#